data_AF-A0AAD4RVM7-F1
#
_entry.id   AF-A0AAD4RVM7-F1
#
_cell.length_a   1.000
_cell.length_b   1.000
_cell.length_c   1.000
_cell.angle_alpha   90.00
_cell.angle_beta   90.00
_cell.angle_gamma   90.00
#
_symmetry.space_group_name_H-M   'P 1'
#
loop_
_entity.id
_entity.type
_entity.pdbx_description
1 polymer ?
#
loop_
_entity_poly.entity_id
_entity_poly.type
_entity_poly.pdbx_seq_one_letter_code
_entity_poly.pdbx_strand_id
1 'polypeptide(L)'
;METRSSIELEEGWAIVQIGITKLINVIEGVPESPMDADFFMKLCTTVYNMCTQKPPYDYSMQLCKRYKGVFDDYLTSKVLPAIQEKQDDVSMLQEFVKRWANHKVMVSKISSYFNILDRLAKYQQQPNEVFRKQGRGLKRRSTRGEGGPGNLKYKYRGVRQRRGKWVSEIGKPNKGGRLWLGTFDTAIEAAQAYDDASRRMYGGNGFLNFPEACCRVGEIGVIKRELIECDVGVSCFREVVYEKMKVKVRDAVIALINQEREGNEIDRTLVKDVLEVFVEIGNENLDYYVNDFETAFLIDMVDYYTRKGFSGIMAVDCMQVEKDMVSYYLHFSTEEKLLKQVQGQLLPENAQQDLGKEMQCKA
;
A
#
# COMPACT_ATOMS: atom_id res chain seq x y z
N MET A 1 15.36 -23.62 29.36
CA MET A 1 14.20 -23.23 28.54
C MET A 1 13.68 -21.94 29.13
N GLU A 2 14.13 -20.79 28.63
CA GLU A 2 13.53 -19.52 29.01
C GLU A 2 12.14 -19.48 28.35
N THR A 3 11.10 -19.51 29.18
CA THR A 3 9.75 -19.16 28.78
C THR A 3 9.82 -17.75 28.18
N ARG A 4 9.57 -17.59 26.88
CA ARG A 4 9.31 -16.27 26.29
C ARG A 4 8.19 -15.66 27.12
N SER A 5 8.49 -14.63 27.92
CA SER A 5 7.49 -13.88 28.65
C SER A 5 6.50 -13.32 27.65
N SER A 6 5.21 -13.56 27.88
CA SER A 6 4.17 -12.90 27.10
C SER A 6 4.21 -11.40 27.38
N ILE A 7 4.07 -10.58 26.34
CA ILE A 7 3.89 -9.14 26.47
C ILE A 7 2.40 -8.84 26.63
N GLU A 8 2.07 -8.08 27.67
CA GLU A 8 0.71 -7.64 27.93
C GLU A 8 0.28 -6.54 26.96
N LEU A 9 -1.03 -6.42 26.71
CA LEU A 9 -1.59 -5.49 25.74
C LEU A 9 -1.17 -4.04 26.03
N GLU A 10 -1.28 -3.60 27.29
CA GLU A 10 -0.97 -2.23 27.67
C GLU A 10 0.52 -1.92 27.63
N GLU A 11 1.37 -2.88 28.00
CA GLU A 11 2.82 -2.72 27.95
C GLU A 11 3.28 -2.55 26.50
N GLY A 12 2.84 -3.43 25.60
CA GLY A 12 3.19 -3.35 24.20
C GLY A 12 2.60 -2.12 23.50
N TRP A 13 1.36 -1.76 23.84
CA TRP A 13 0.72 -0.56 23.30
C TRP A 13 1.43 0.72 23.76
N ALA A 14 1.89 0.81 25.01
CA ALA A 14 2.63 1.98 25.49
C ALA A 14 3.90 2.23 24.65
N ILE A 15 4.63 1.17 24.31
CA ILE A 15 5.82 1.26 23.45
C ILE A 15 5.43 1.78 22.06
N VAL A 16 4.41 1.17 21.46
CA VAL A 16 3.85 1.56 20.16
C VAL A 16 3.42 3.02 20.14
N GLN A 17 2.67 3.45 21.16
CA GLN A 17 2.11 4.78 21.27
C GLN A 17 3.20 5.84 21.33
N ILE A 18 4.32 5.58 22.03
CA ILE A 18 5.48 6.48 22.00
C ILE A 18 5.99 6.66 20.57
N GLY A 19 6.11 5.59 19.79
CA GLY A 19 6.52 5.66 18.39
C GLY A 19 5.58 6.50 17.52
N ILE A 20 4.28 6.30 17.69
CA ILE A 20 3.22 7.06 17.00
C ILE A 20 3.27 8.53 17.41
N THR A 21 3.38 8.86 18.69
CA THR A 21 3.45 10.25 19.17
C THR A 21 4.66 10.97 18.59
N LYS A 22 5.83 10.33 18.57
CA LYS A 22 7.02 10.90 17.92
C LYS A 22 6.78 11.18 16.44
N LEU A 23 6.13 10.25 15.73
CA LEU A 23 5.77 10.43 14.32
C LEU A 23 4.82 11.63 14.13
N ILE A 24 3.77 11.74 14.96
CA ILE A 24 2.83 12.86 14.90
C ILE A 24 3.56 14.19 15.17
N ASN A 25 4.45 14.24 16.17
CA ASN A 25 5.24 15.44 16.46
C ASN A 25 6.10 15.87 15.26
N VAL A 26 6.75 14.92 14.60
CA VAL A 26 7.54 15.19 13.38
C VAL A 26 6.66 15.74 12.26
N ILE A 27 5.47 15.16 12.05
CA ILE A 27 4.51 15.59 11.02
C ILE A 27 3.95 16.98 11.32
N GLU A 28 3.71 17.31 12.59
CA GLU A 28 3.26 18.64 13.03
C GLU A 28 4.41 19.66 13.13
N GLY A 29 5.65 19.27 12.85
CA GLY A 29 6.82 20.15 12.94
C GLY A 29 7.22 20.53 14.38
N VAL A 30 6.74 19.78 15.37
CA VAL A 30 7.14 19.93 16.77
C VAL A 30 8.56 19.36 16.93
N PRO A 31 9.49 20.06 17.61
CA PRO A 31 10.82 19.53 17.87
C PRO A 31 10.77 18.17 18.56
N GLU A 32 11.29 17.14 17.90
CA GLU A 32 11.23 15.77 18.36
C GLU A 32 12.60 15.08 18.21
N SER A 33 12.89 14.18 19.14
CA SER A 33 14.07 13.33 19.08
C SER A 33 14.04 12.43 17.84
N PRO A 34 15.17 12.25 17.11
CA PRO A 34 15.21 11.33 15.98
C PRO A 34 14.78 9.92 16.38
N MET A 35 13.96 9.28 15.56
CA MET A 35 13.66 7.86 15.72
C MET A 35 14.92 7.06 15.36
N ASP A 36 15.67 6.66 16.37
CA ASP A 36 16.84 5.80 16.17
C ASP A 36 16.42 4.39 15.69
N ALA A 37 17.35 3.72 15.01
CA ALA A 37 17.09 2.41 14.42
C ALA A 37 16.76 1.35 15.47
N ASP A 38 17.34 1.46 16.67
CA ASP A 38 17.14 0.50 17.76
C ASP A 38 15.72 0.59 18.32
N PHE A 39 15.20 1.80 18.48
CA PHE A 39 13.84 2.08 18.90
C PHE A 39 12.84 1.68 17.83
N PHE A 40 13.12 1.96 16.55
CA PHE A 40 12.31 1.44 15.44
C PHE A 40 12.24 -0.09 15.46
N MET A 41 13.38 -0.76 15.64
CA MET A 41 13.43 -2.24 15.76
C MET A 41 12.69 -2.74 16.99
N LYS A 42 12.73 -2.01 18.12
CA LYS A 42 11.97 -2.32 19.33
C LYS A 42 10.46 -2.20 19.09
N LEU A 43 9.99 -1.11 18.46
CA LEU A 43 8.58 -0.93 18.06
C LEU A 43 8.12 -2.11 17.20
N CYS A 44 8.91 -2.41 16.18
CA CYS A 44 8.64 -3.47 15.22
C CYS A 44 8.54 -4.85 15.89
N THR A 45 9.50 -5.17 16.75
CA THR A 45 9.52 -6.44 17.50
C THR A 45 8.35 -6.53 18.47
N THR A 46 7.97 -5.42 19.09
CA THR A 46 6.83 -5.33 20.01
C THR A 46 5.53 -5.67 19.28
N VAL A 47 5.25 -4.98 18.17
CA VAL A 47 4.07 -5.25 17.32
C VAL A 47 4.04 -6.70 16.86
N TYR A 48 5.17 -7.22 16.37
CA TYR A 48 5.28 -8.60 15.92
C TYR A 48 4.95 -9.60 17.05
N ASN A 49 5.52 -9.40 18.24
CA ASN A 49 5.25 -10.29 19.37
C ASN A 49 3.77 -10.23 19.76
N MET A 50 3.18 -9.04 19.86
CA MET A 50 1.76 -8.88 20.20
C MET A 50 0.81 -9.58 19.22
N CYS A 51 1.16 -9.62 17.92
CA CYS A 51 0.37 -10.29 16.89
C CYS A 51 0.67 -11.80 16.71
N THR A 52 1.75 -12.33 17.29
CA THR A 52 2.19 -13.73 17.06
C THR A 52 2.23 -14.58 18.33
N GLN A 53 1.84 -14.01 19.47
CA GLN A 53 1.66 -14.73 20.72
C GLN A 53 0.54 -15.78 20.63
N LYS A 54 0.65 -16.84 21.43
CA LYS A 54 -0.37 -17.89 21.46
C LYS A 54 -1.65 -17.37 22.14
N PRO A 55 -2.84 -17.83 21.72
CA PRO A 55 -4.08 -17.55 22.44
C PRO A 55 -3.95 -17.88 23.94
N PRO A 56 -4.49 -17.06 24.85
CA PRO A 56 -5.42 -15.93 24.65
C PRO A 56 -4.75 -14.56 24.35
N TYR A 57 -3.43 -14.50 24.16
CA TYR A 57 -2.65 -13.26 24.07
C TYR A 57 -2.40 -12.76 22.63
N ASP A 58 -3.21 -13.21 21.67
CA ASP A 58 -3.20 -12.66 20.32
C ASP A 58 -3.95 -11.32 20.34
N TYR A 59 -3.20 -10.23 20.17
CA TYR A 59 -3.71 -8.87 20.27
C TYR A 59 -3.88 -8.17 18.92
N SER A 60 -3.81 -8.91 17.81
CA SER A 60 -3.89 -8.37 16.45
C SER A 60 -5.11 -7.47 16.22
N MET A 61 -6.31 -7.96 16.56
CA MET A 61 -7.56 -7.20 16.42
C MET A 61 -7.62 -5.96 17.32
N GLN A 62 -7.19 -6.07 18.58
CA GLN A 62 -7.19 -4.97 19.53
C GLN A 62 -6.23 -3.87 19.08
N LEU A 63 -5.06 -4.26 18.55
CA LEU A 63 -4.11 -3.33 17.95
C LEU A 63 -4.76 -2.57 16.79
N CYS A 64 -5.36 -3.24 15.82
CA CYS A 64 -6.02 -2.55 14.70
C CYS A 64 -7.08 -1.54 15.14
N LYS A 65 -7.90 -1.90 16.13
CA LYS A 65 -8.89 -0.97 16.69
C LYS A 65 -8.21 0.27 17.29
N ARG A 66 -7.12 0.09 18.05
CA ARG A 66 -6.37 1.23 18.62
C ARG A 66 -5.69 2.07 17.54
N TYR A 67 -5.20 1.46 16.46
CA TYR A 67 -4.64 2.17 15.32
C TYR A 67 -5.67 3.03 14.59
N LYS A 68 -6.88 2.50 14.35
CA LYS A 68 -7.97 3.32 13.81
C LYS A 68 -8.23 4.52 14.71
N GLY A 69 -8.34 4.30 16.02
CA GLY A 69 -8.53 5.37 17.01
C GLY A 69 -7.46 6.47 16.96
N VAL A 70 -6.19 6.10 16.76
CA VAL A 70 -5.10 7.09 16.59
C VAL A 70 -5.33 8.01 15.40
N PHE A 71 -5.75 7.46 14.25
CA PHE A 71 -6.06 8.28 13.08
C PHE A 71 -7.30 9.14 13.34
N ASP A 72 -8.38 8.57 13.88
CA ASP A 72 -9.61 9.29 14.17
C ASP A 72 -9.38 10.47 15.13
N ASP A 73 -8.61 10.26 16.20
CA ASP A 73 -8.25 11.28 17.18
C ASP A 73 -7.40 12.39 16.55
N TYR A 74 -6.37 12.03 15.77
CA TYR A 74 -5.51 12.99 15.08
C TYR A 74 -6.32 13.82 14.07
N LEU A 75 -7.13 13.16 13.24
CA LEU A 75 -7.93 13.81 12.21
C LEU A 75 -8.98 14.74 12.81
N THR A 76 -9.65 14.31 13.87
CA THR A 76 -10.72 15.08 14.52
C THR A 76 -10.18 16.25 15.35
N SER A 77 -9.08 16.06 16.08
CA SER A 77 -8.57 17.07 17.02
C SER A 77 -7.57 18.05 16.42
N LYS A 78 -6.90 17.70 15.31
CA LYS A 78 -5.84 18.52 14.70
C LYS A 78 -6.13 18.88 13.25
N VAL A 79 -6.40 17.88 12.41
CA VAL A 79 -6.46 18.10 10.95
C VAL A 79 -7.71 18.86 10.54
N LEU A 80 -8.89 18.37 10.93
CA LEU A 80 -10.16 18.97 10.53
C LEU A 80 -10.30 20.43 11.03
N PRO A 81 -10.02 20.75 12.31
CA PRO A 81 -10.06 22.14 12.77
C PRO A 81 -9.06 23.04 12.03
N ALA A 82 -7.83 22.58 11.78
CA ALA A 82 -6.82 23.38 11.09
C ALA A 82 -7.24 23.80 9.67
N ILE A 83 -8.03 22.97 8.99
CA ILE A 83 -8.60 23.30 7.67
C ILE A 83 -9.82 24.23 7.82
N GLN A 84 -10.71 23.94 8.78
CA GLN A 84 -11.95 24.70 8.98
C GLN A 84 -11.75 26.12 9.51
N GLU A 85 -10.65 26.37 10.23
CA GLU A 85 -10.32 27.68 10.80
C GLU A 85 -9.75 28.67 9.77
N LYS A 86 -9.47 28.24 8.54
CA LYS A 86 -8.99 29.12 7.47
C LYS A 86 -10.11 30.06 7.02
N GLN A 87 -9.75 31.34 6.84
CA GLN A 87 -10.71 32.41 6.55
C GLN A 87 -11.04 32.53 5.06
N ASP A 88 -10.08 32.21 4.18
CA ASP A 88 -10.22 32.28 2.73
C ASP A 88 -10.05 30.90 2.08
N ASP A 89 -10.63 30.77 0.88
CA ASP A 89 -10.67 29.53 0.12
C ASP A 89 -9.26 29.04 -0.27
N VAL A 90 -8.36 29.94 -0.69
CA VAL A 90 -7.00 29.56 -1.12
C VAL A 90 -6.20 28.98 0.04
N SER A 91 -6.18 29.64 1.20
CA SER A 91 -5.52 29.14 2.40
C SER A 91 -6.12 27.83 2.90
N MET A 92 -7.45 27.66 2.75
CA MET A 92 -8.15 26.41 3.07
C MET A 92 -7.70 25.27 2.17
N LEU A 93 -7.63 25.49 0.86
CA LEU A 93 -7.15 24.50 -0.12
C LEU A 93 -5.69 24.12 0.12
N GLN A 94 -4.82 25.09 0.38
CA GLN A 94 -3.41 24.84 0.70
C GLN A 94 -3.24 23.98 1.95
N GLU A 95 -4.00 24.27 3.01
CA GLU A 95 -3.98 23.47 4.23
C GLU A 95 -4.56 22.08 4.00
N PHE A 96 -5.64 21.95 3.21
CA PHE A 96 -6.23 20.66 2.86
C PHE A 96 -5.22 19.75 2.15
N VAL A 97 -4.54 20.25 1.12
CA VAL A 97 -3.48 19.51 0.40
C VAL A 97 -2.33 19.13 1.32
N LYS A 98 -1.83 20.10 2.10
CA LYS A 98 -0.75 19.86 3.07
C LYS A 98 -1.12 18.75 4.06
N ARG A 99 -2.34 18.79 4.61
CA ARG A 99 -2.82 17.82 5.60
C ARG A 99 -3.00 16.44 4.99
N TRP A 100 -3.47 16.35 3.75
CA TRP A 100 -3.52 15.09 3.02
C TRP A 100 -2.13 14.48 2.79
N ALA A 101 -1.16 15.28 2.33
CA ALA A 101 0.22 14.83 2.14
C ALA A 101 0.85 14.33 3.46
N ASN A 102 0.67 15.09 4.55
CA ASN A 102 1.08 14.69 5.89
C ASN A 102 0.43 13.38 6.34
N HIS A 103 -0.86 13.22 6.08
CA HIS A 103 -1.60 12.00 6.41
C HIS A 103 -1.08 10.78 5.63
N LYS A 104 -0.78 10.92 4.34
CA LYS A 104 -0.14 9.85 3.54
C LYS A 104 1.19 9.41 4.15
N VAL A 105 2.01 10.35 4.62
CA VAL A 105 3.25 10.04 5.34
C VAL A 105 2.97 9.29 6.64
N MET A 106 1.98 9.74 7.43
CA MET A 106 1.57 9.08 8.67
C MET A 106 1.16 7.62 8.42
N VAL A 107 0.25 7.41 7.46
CA VAL A 107 -0.24 6.08 7.07
C VAL A 107 0.92 5.20 6.62
N SER A 108 1.79 5.69 5.73
CA SER A 108 2.95 4.95 5.25
C SER A 108 3.91 4.53 6.37
N LYS A 109 4.22 5.45 7.30
CA LYS A 109 5.13 5.19 8.42
C LYS A 109 4.53 4.24 9.45
N ILE A 110 3.26 4.43 9.81
CA ILE A 110 2.57 3.51 10.74
C ILE A 110 2.48 2.12 10.12
N SER A 111 2.06 1.99 8.86
CA SER A 111 2.02 0.70 8.14
C SER A 111 3.40 0.02 8.09
N SER A 112 4.49 0.79 8.06
CA SER A 112 5.84 0.21 8.10
C SER A 112 6.18 -0.50 9.43
N TYR A 113 5.54 -0.09 10.54
CA TYR A 113 5.63 -0.80 11.83
C TYR A 113 4.89 -2.15 11.83
N PHE A 114 4.03 -2.41 10.82
CA PHE A 114 3.25 -3.64 10.69
C PHE A 114 3.80 -4.59 9.61
N ASN A 115 4.41 -4.01 8.57
CA ASN A 115 4.92 -4.74 7.41
C ASN A 115 6.26 -5.45 7.62
N ILE A 116 6.69 -5.64 8.86
CA ILE A 116 7.97 -6.28 9.22
C ILE A 116 7.99 -7.76 8.84
N LEU A 117 6.84 -8.42 8.82
CA LEU A 117 6.75 -9.83 8.41
C LEU A 117 7.21 -10.04 6.96
N ASP A 118 7.00 -9.07 6.07
CA ASP A 118 7.44 -9.15 4.67
C ASP A 118 8.93 -8.82 4.52
N ARG A 119 9.50 -8.01 5.41
CA ARG A 119 10.94 -7.72 5.44
C ARG A 119 11.72 -8.84 6.13
N LEU A 120 11.29 -9.33 7.28
CA LEU A 120 11.95 -10.44 7.98
C LEU A 120 11.90 -11.74 7.16
N ALA A 121 10.80 -12.02 6.45
CA ALA A 121 10.73 -13.14 5.51
C ALA A 121 11.70 -12.98 4.32
N LYS A 122 11.97 -11.75 3.86
CA LYS A 122 12.98 -11.48 2.81
C LYS A 122 14.41 -11.58 3.33
N TYR A 123 14.67 -11.17 4.58
CA TYR A 123 16.00 -11.28 5.21
C TYR A 123 16.36 -12.72 5.58
N GLN A 124 15.40 -13.56 5.98
CA GLN A 124 15.62 -14.99 6.21
C GLN A 124 15.83 -15.80 4.91
N GLN A 125 15.44 -15.25 3.75
CA GLN A 125 15.68 -15.85 2.44
C GLN A 125 17.07 -15.53 1.85
N GLN A 126 17.90 -14.70 2.50
CA GLN A 126 19.31 -14.57 2.11
C GLN A 126 20.09 -15.73 2.74
N PRO A 127 20.72 -16.62 1.94
CA PRO A 127 21.57 -17.66 2.51
C PRO A 127 22.79 -17.00 3.13
N ASN A 128 22.83 -16.94 4.46
CA ASN A 128 24.05 -16.64 5.21
C ASN A 128 25.12 -17.69 4.86
N GLU A 129 25.99 -17.36 3.91
CA GLU A 129 27.30 -17.99 3.84
C GLU A 129 28.08 -17.61 5.10
N VAL A 130 28.85 -18.59 5.61
CA VAL A 130 29.80 -18.49 6.71
C VAL A 130 29.21 -18.65 8.12
N PHE A 131 29.16 -19.90 8.62
CA PHE A 131 30.03 -20.37 9.70
C PHE A 131 29.70 -21.82 10.06
N ARG A 132 30.55 -22.77 9.62
CA ARG A 132 30.89 -23.94 10.46
C ARG A 132 32.22 -24.54 10.02
N LYS A 133 33.32 -24.07 10.63
CA LYS A 133 34.56 -24.84 10.71
C LYS A 133 34.56 -25.67 12.00
N GLN A 134 34.98 -26.92 11.82
CA GLN A 134 35.47 -27.92 12.77
C GLN A 134 34.47 -28.83 13.49
N GLY A 135 34.44 -30.07 12.99
CA GLY A 135 34.24 -31.31 13.74
C GLY A 135 34.89 -32.42 12.92
N ARG A 136 36.05 -32.92 13.37
CA ARG A 136 36.87 -33.91 12.68
C ARG A 136 36.19 -35.28 12.67
N GLY A 137 36.44 -36.06 11.61
CA GLY A 137 36.42 -37.53 11.66
C GLY A 137 35.20 -38.23 11.08
N LEU A 138 35.24 -38.56 9.79
CA LEU A 138 35.38 -39.93 9.28
C LEU A 138 35.21 -39.88 7.75
N LYS A 139 36.30 -40.16 7.03
CA LYS A 139 36.23 -40.53 5.60
C LYS A 139 35.47 -41.87 5.50
N ARG A 140 34.30 -41.87 4.89
CA ARG A 140 33.82 -43.03 4.12
C ARG A 140 33.60 -42.58 2.68
N ARG A 141 34.47 -43.07 1.79
CA ARG A 141 34.25 -43.09 0.33
C ARG A 141 32.97 -43.89 0.05
N SER A 142 32.23 -43.48 -0.99
CA SER A 142 31.26 -44.24 -1.83
C SER A 142 30.02 -43.36 -2.04
N THR A 143 29.55 -42.96 -3.23
CA THR A 143 29.80 -43.26 -4.65
C THR A 143 29.30 -42.02 -5.43
N ARG A 144 30.02 -41.56 -6.46
CA ARG A 144 29.45 -40.68 -7.48
C ARG A 144 28.37 -41.46 -8.23
N GLY A 145 27.13 -41.34 -7.79
CA GLY A 145 25.97 -41.96 -8.40
C GLY A 145 25.10 -40.90 -9.07
N GLU A 146 24.96 -41.03 -10.39
CA GLU A 146 23.94 -40.46 -11.28
C GLU A 146 22.91 -39.54 -10.61
N GLY A 147 23.11 -38.23 -10.78
CA GLY A 147 22.15 -37.21 -10.35
C GLY A 147 21.89 -36.23 -11.49
N GLY A 148 20.61 -35.86 -11.68
CA GLY A 148 20.22 -34.81 -12.63
C GLY A 148 20.84 -33.44 -12.29
N PRO A 149 20.85 -32.48 -13.25
CA PRO A 149 21.53 -31.19 -13.13
C PRO A 149 21.03 -30.33 -11.96
N GLY A 150 19.83 -30.58 -11.43
CA GLY A 150 19.26 -29.86 -10.30
C GLY A 150 19.95 -30.12 -8.94
N ASN A 151 20.69 -31.22 -8.80
CA ASN A 151 21.32 -31.61 -7.51
C ASN A 151 22.44 -30.64 -7.05
N LEU A 152 22.98 -29.84 -7.96
CA LEU A 152 23.96 -28.79 -7.62
C LEU A 152 23.28 -27.54 -7.05
N LYS A 153 22.06 -27.23 -7.53
CA LYS A 153 21.30 -26.03 -7.19
C LYS A 153 20.48 -26.20 -5.90
N TYR A 154 19.91 -27.37 -5.66
CA TYR A 154 19.06 -27.63 -4.49
C TYR A 154 19.65 -28.75 -3.62
N LYS A 155 20.15 -28.38 -2.43
CA LYS A 155 20.83 -29.31 -1.49
C LYS A 155 19.97 -29.58 -0.25
N TYR A 156 18.83 -30.23 -0.43
CA TYR A 156 17.98 -30.67 0.68
C TYR A 156 18.38 -32.06 1.18
N ARG A 157 18.28 -32.28 2.50
CA ARG A 157 18.56 -33.56 3.15
C ARG A 157 17.55 -34.61 2.69
N GLY A 158 18.06 -35.77 2.29
CA GLY A 158 17.23 -36.89 1.84
C GLY A 158 16.63 -36.74 0.44
N VAL A 159 16.90 -35.63 -0.25
CA VAL A 159 16.33 -35.33 -1.57
C VAL A 159 17.37 -35.45 -2.67
N ARG A 160 17.02 -36.08 -3.79
CA ARG A 160 17.87 -36.13 -4.98
C ARG A 160 17.05 -36.19 -6.26
N GLN A 161 17.59 -35.66 -7.35
CA GLN A 161 16.96 -35.73 -8.67
C GLN A 161 17.37 -37.00 -9.42
N ARG A 162 16.38 -37.78 -9.88
CA ARG A 162 16.54 -38.94 -10.77
C ARG A 162 15.60 -38.82 -11.97
N ARG A 163 16.13 -38.95 -13.19
CA ARG A 163 15.35 -38.91 -14.45
C ARG A 163 14.36 -37.73 -14.51
N GLY A 164 14.79 -36.53 -14.10
CA GLY A 164 13.97 -35.31 -14.12
C GLY A 164 13.04 -35.11 -12.91
N LYS A 165 12.70 -36.16 -12.16
CA LYS A 165 11.85 -36.07 -10.95
C LYS A 165 12.68 -36.02 -9.66
N TRP A 166 12.10 -35.51 -8.58
CA TRP A 166 12.73 -35.38 -7.27
C TRP A 166 12.33 -36.50 -6.35
N VAL A 167 13.30 -37.20 -5.77
CA VAL A 167 13.09 -38.37 -4.91
C VAL A 167 13.41 -38.01 -3.48
N SER A 168 12.53 -38.37 -2.55
CA SER A 168 12.71 -38.16 -1.11
C SER A 168 12.92 -39.48 -0.36
N GLU A 169 13.92 -39.52 0.53
CA GLU A 169 14.26 -40.69 1.35
C GLU A 169 14.76 -40.30 2.73
N ILE A 170 14.39 -41.06 3.76
CA ILE A 170 14.82 -40.85 5.14
C ILE A 170 15.51 -42.07 5.73
N GLY A 171 16.57 -41.88 6.52
CA GLY A 171 17.23 -42.98 7.23
C GLY A 171 16.33 -43.56 8.33
N LYS A 172 16.42 -44.87 8.60
CA LYS A 172 15.80 -45.49 9.78
C LYS A 172 16.82 -45.57 10.93
N PRO A 173 16.46 -45.23 12.18
CA PRO A 173 17.41 -45.13 13.28
C PRO A 173 18.11 -46.46 13.63
N ASN A 174 17.40 -47.60 13.57
CA ASN A 174 17.90 -48.87 14.13
C ASN A 174 18.13 -49.99 13.10
N LYS A 175 18.04 -49.72 11.79
CA LYS A 175 18.12 -50.77 10.74
C LYS A 175 19.10 -50.48 9.59
N GLY A 176 19.86 -49.38 9.65
CA GLY A 176 20.86 -49.02 8.60
C GLY A 176 20.31 -48.78 7.18
N GLY A 177 19.00 -48.88 6.98
CA GLY A 177 18.33 -48.73 5.68
C GLY A 177 17.66 -47.37 5.50
N ARG A 178 17.47 -46.98 4.24
CA ARG A 178 16.71 -45.77 3.85
C ARG A 178 15.25 -46.16 3.53
N LEU A 179 14.31 -45.36 3.99
CA LEU A 179 12.90 -45.44 3.64
C LEU A 179 12.63 -44.50 2.48
N TRP A 180 12.07 -45.02 1.39
CA TRP A 180 11.61 -44.19 0.28
C TRP A 180 10.27 -43.55 0.62
N LEU A 181 10.20 -42.22 0.49
CA LEU A 181 9.03 -41.41 0.85
C LEU A 181 8.19 -41.03 -0.38
N GLY A 182 8.78 -41.07 -1.58
CA GLY A 182 8.07 -40.80 -2.82
C GLY A 182 8.94 -40.15 -3.90
N THR A 183 8.29 -39.90 -5.05
CA THR A 183 8.79 -39.10 -6.17
C THR A 183 7.88 -37.89 -6.36
N PHE A 184 8.47 -36.73 -6.59
CA PHE A 184 7.81 -35.43 -6.61
C PHE A 184 8.27 -34.62 -7.82
N ASP A 185 7.47 -33.62 -8.16
CA ASP A 185 7.71 -32.78 -9.32
C ASP A 185 8.69 -31.65 -9.00
N THR A 186 8.73 -31.22 -7.74
CA THR A 186 9.65 -30.19 -7.26
C THR A 186 10.58 -30.67 -6.14
N ALA A 187 11.75 -30.02 -6.01
CA ALA A 187 12.69 -30.30 -4.92
C ALA A 187 12.12 -29.94 -3.54
N ILE A 188 11.24 -28.94 -3.52
CA ILE A 188 10.62 -28.39 -2.30
C ILE A 188 9.60 -29.38 -1.74
N GLU A 189 8.69 -29.90 -2.57
CA GLU A 189 7.73 -30.93 -2.15
C GLU A 189 8.42 -32.19 -1.63
N ALA A 190 9.49 -32.63 -2.30
CA ALA A 190 10.31 -33.75 -1.84
C ALA A 190 10.94 -33.48 -0.46
N ALA A 191 11.39 -32.24 -0.21
CA ALA A 191 11.96 -31.83 1.06
C ALA A 191 10.91 -31.68 2.17
N GLN A 192 9.69 -31.24 1.85
CA GLN A 192 8.55 -31.21 2.79
C GLN A 192 8.14 -32.63 3.20
N ALA A 193 8.07 -33.55 2.24
CA ALA A 193 7.80 -34.95 2.53
C ALA A 193 8.86 -35.58 3.44
N TYR A 194 10.13 -35.18 3.28
CA TYR A 194 11.21 -35.58 4.19
C TYR A 194 10.99 -35.05 5.61
N ASP A 195 10.60 -33.79 5.75
CA ASP A 195 10.41 -33.13 7.03
C ASP A 195 9.23 -33.70 7.81
N ASP A 196 8.13 -33.99 7.13
CA ASP A 196 6.98 -34.64 7.74
C ASP A 196 7.31 -36.05 8.22
N ALA A 197 8.06 -36.81 7.43
CA ALA A 197 8.56 -38.11 7.85
C ALA A 197 9.55 -38.00 9.03
N SER A 198 10.44 -37.01 9.00
CA SER A 198 11.43 -36.76 10.06
C SER A 198 10.75 -36.40 11.38
N ARG A 199 9.71 -35.57 11.35
CA ARG A 199 8.91 -35.20 12.53
C ARG A 199 8.16 -36.40 13.11
N ARG A 200 7.58 -37.24 12.25
CA ARG A 200 6.88 -38.47 12.68
C ARG A 200 7.83 -39.52 13.25
N MET A 201 9.05 -39.62 12.72
CA MET A 201 10.01 -40.65 13.11
C MET A 201 10.92 -40.25 14.29
N TYR A 202 11.27 -38.97 14.41
CA TYR A 202 12.27 -38.47 15.36
C TYR A 202 11.72 -37.42 16.34
N GLY A 203 10.44 -37.05 16.23
CA GLY A 203 9.81 -36.05 17.10
C GLY A 203 10.48 -34.68 17.00
N GLY A 204 10.59 -33.97 18.13
CA GLY A 204 11.20 -32.63 18.21
C GLY A 204 12.72 -32.59 18.01
N ASN A 205 13.39 -33.75 17.97
CA ASN A 205 14.83 -33.86 17.70
C ASN A 205 15.14 -34.21 16.23
N GLY A 206 14.11 -34.29 15.37
CA GLY A 206 14.28 -34.52 13.94
C GLY A 206 14.92 -33.33 13.24
N PHE A 207 15.96 -33.59 12.44
CA PHE A 207 16.51 -32.56 11.56
C PHE A 207 15.55 -32.33 10.39
N LEU A 208 15.08 -31.10 10.24
CA LEU A 208 14.19 -30.65 9.16
C LEU A 208 14.96 -29.79 8.15
N ASN A 209 14.56 -29.83 6.89
CA ASN A 209 14.98 -28.93 5.83
C ASN A 209 14.35 -27.53 5.99
N PHE A 210 13.15 -27.46 6.56
CA PHE A 210 12.36 -26.26 6.83
C PHE A 210 12.03 -26.14 8.33
N PRO A 211 13.01 -25.77 9.17
CA PRO A 211 12.81 -25.63 10.62
C PRO A 211 11.79 -24.54 11.00
N GLU A 212 11.49 -23.61 10.09
CA GLU A 212 10.54 -22.51 10.27
C GLU A 212 9.07 -22.90 9.98
N ALA A 213 8.82 -24.06 9.36
CA ALA A 213 7.46 -24.52 9.02
C ALA A 213 6.62 -25.00 10.22
N CYS A 214 7.17 -24.98 11.44
CA CYS A 214 6.42 -25.23 12.68
C CYS A 214 5.61 -24.01 13.14
N CYS A 215 5.79 -22.85 12.50
CA CYS A 215 4.89 -21.71 12.65
C CYS A 215 3.87 -21.78 11.50
N ARG A 216 2.57 -21.64 11.80
CA ARG A 216 1.50 -21.56 10.79
C ARG A 216 1.62 -20.26 9.98
N VAL A 217 2.58 -20.20 9.06
CA VAL A 217 2.81 -19.01 8.22
C VAL A 217 1.67 -18.82 7.20
N GLY A 218 0.90 -19.88 6.88
CA GLY A 218 -0.24 -19.81 5.96
C GLY A 218 -1.44 -19.01 6.48
N GLU A 219 -1.80 -19.15 7.76
CA GLU A 219 -2.92 -18.40 8.37
C GLU A 219 -2.53 -16.94 8.70
N ILE A 220 -1.25 -16.70 9.03
CA ILE A 220 -0.69 -15.34 9.19
C ILE A 220 -0.74 -14.57 7.86
N GLY A 221 -0.62 -15.23 6.71
CA GLY A 221 -0.77 -14.63 5.38
C GLY A 221 -2.17 -14.09 5.07
N VAL A 222 -3.20 -14.66 5.70
CA VAL A 222 -4.60 -14.24 5.55
C VAL A 222 -4.93 -13.13 6.54
N ILE A 223 -4.54 -13.28 7.82
CA ILE A 223 -4.64 -12.21 8.83
C ILE A 223 -3.85 -10.97 8.38
N LYS A 224 -2.66 -11.13 7.79
CA LYS A 224 -1.86 -10.04 7.18
C LYS A 224 -2.61 -9.20 6.16
N ARG A 225 -3.55 -9.78 5.42
CA ARG A 225 -4.24 -9.12 4.30
C ARG A 225 -5.48 -8.35 4.78
N GLU A 226 -6.19 -8.87 5.78
CA GLU A 226 -7.31 -8.16 6.44
C GLU A 226 -6.84 -7.10 7.46
N LEU A 227 -5.69 -7.31 8.11
CA LEU A 227 -5.22 -6.49 9.23
C LEU A 227 -4.40 -5.25 8.80
N ILE A 228 -3.84 -5.27 7.58
CA ILE A 228 -2.88 -4.26 7.07
C ILE A 228 -3.18 -3.95 5.59
N GLU A 229 -4.44 -3.76 5.23
CA GLU A 229 -4.70 -2.96 4.04
C GLU A 229 -4.41 -1.49 4.38
N CYS A 230 -3.57 -0.85 3.58
CA CYS A 230 -3.34 0.61 3.60
C CYS A 230 -4.64 1.43 3.55
N ASP A 231 -5.78 0.78 3.32
CA ASP A 231 -7.10 1.39 3.26
C ASP A 231 -7.60 1.93 4.61
N VAL A 232 -7.23 1.36 5.77
CA VAL A 232 -7.75 1.88 7.06
C VAL A 232 -7.38 3.35 7.25
N GLY A 233 -6.12 3.70 7.02
CA GLY A 233 -5.64 5.08 7.17
C GLY A 233 -6.30 6.04 6.17
N VAL A 234 -6.38 5.65 4.90
CA VAL A 234 -7.01 6.44 3.84
C VAL A 234 -8.51 6.61 4.11
N SER A 235 -9.20 5.54 4.49
CA SER A 235 -10.62 5.56 4.85
C SER A 235 -10.92 6.41 6.08
N CYS A 236 -10.02 6.48 7.09
CA CYS A 236 -10.21 7.41 8.20
C CYS A 236 -10.20 8.87 7.73
N PHE A 237 -9.28 9.26 6.84
CA PHE A 237 -9.26 10.62 6.28
C PHE A 237 -10.51 10.89 5.44
N ARG A 238 -10.94 9.89 4.65
CA ARG A 238 -12.17 9.94 3.86
C ARG A 238 -13.38 10.25 4.75
N GLU A 239 -13.59 9.44 5.79
CA GLU A 239 -14.72 9.52 6.72
C GLU A 239 -14.71 10.83 7.54
N VAL A 240 -13.55 11.25 8.04
CA VAL A 240 -13.46 12.35 9.02
C VAL A 240 -13.29 13.72 8.37
N VAL A 241 -12.47 13.82 7.32
CA VAL A 241 -12.05 15.09 6.71
C VAL A 241 -12.67 15.29 5.34
N TYR A 242 -12.47 14.35 4.41
CA TYR A 242 -12.91 14.48 3.02
C TYR A 242 -14.42 14.67 2.92
N GLU A 243 -15.22 13.80 3.55
CA GLU A 243 -16.68 13.88 3.49
C GLU A 243 -17.24 15.21 4.03
N LYS A 244 -16.55 15.83 4.98
CA LYS A 244 -16.96 17.13 5.55
C LYS A 244 -16.53 18.32 4.70
N MET A 245 -15.43 18.19 3.97
CA MET A 245 -14.78 19.30 3.25
C MET A 245 -15.02 19.28 1.74
N LYS A 246 -15.39 18.14 1.14
CA LYS A 246 -15.43 17.94 -0.32
C LYS A 246 -16.26 18.97 -1.08
N VAL A 247 -17.42 19.37 -0.55
CA VAL A 247 -18.27 20.39 -1.17
C VAL A 247 -17.59 21.76 -1.18
N LYS A 248 -17.05 22.20 -0.03
CA LYS A 248 -16.34 23.49 0.08
C LYS A 248 -15.09 23.53 -0.80
N VAL A 249 -14.31 22.45 -0.78
CA VAL A 249 -13.10 22.29 -1.60
C VAL A 249 -13.46 22.36 -3.09
N ARG A 250 -14.49 21.61 -3.52
CA ARG A 250 -14.98 21.62 -4.89
C ARG A 250 -15.41 23.01 -5.34
N ASP A 251 -16.27 23.68 -4.57
CA ASP A 251 -16.81 24.98 -4.93
C ASP A 251 -15.70 26.04 -5.01
N ALA A 252 -14.72 25.99 -4.09
CA ALA A 252 -13.53 26.84 -4.11
C ALA A 252 -12.65 26.61 -5.37
N VAL A 253 -12.42 25.34 -5.74
CA VAL A 253 -11.65 25.02 -6.96
C VAL A 253 -12.37 25.49 -8.21
N ILE A 254 -13.69 25.27 -8.31
CA ILE A 254 -14.49 25.76 -9.43
C ILE A 254 -14.43 27.29 -9.51
N ALA A 255 -14.51 27.98 -8.36
CA ALA A 255 -14.38 29.43 -8.31
C ALA A 255 -13.00 29.92 -8.81
N LEU A 256 -11.90 29.24 -8.46
CA LEU A 256 -10.57 29.56 -8.97
C LEU A 256 -10.48 29.36 -10.49
N ILE A 257 -11.04 28.28 -11.02
CA ILE A 257 -11.08 28.05 -12.48
C ILE A 257 -11.87 29.16 -13.18
N ASN A 258 -12.98 29.62 -12.60
CA ASN A 258 -13.74 30.74 -13.15
C ASN A 258 -12.97 32.07 -13.11
N GLN A 259 -12.17 32.31 -12.07
CA GLN A 259 -11.29 33.47 -12.03
C GLN A 259 -10.24 33.44 -13.16
N GLU A 260 -9.68 32.27 -13.46
CA GLU A 260 -8.78 32.08 -14.60
C GLU A 260 -9.48 32.36 -15.93
N ARG A 261 -10.73 31.92 -16.11
CA ARG A 261 -11.56 32.21 -17.30
C ARG A 261 -11.86 33.70 -17.48
N GLU A 262 -11.82 34.48 -16.41
CA GLU A 262 -11.94 35.94 -16.43
C GLU A 262 -10.61 36.66 -16.71
N GLY A 263 -9.51 35.92 -16.82
CA GLY A 263 -8.17 36.45 -17.08
C GLY A 263 -7.36 36.76 -15.82
N ASN A 264 -7.82 36.34 -14.64
CA ASN A 264 -7.04 36.48 -13.41
C ASN A 264 -5.95 35.42 -13.33
N GLU A 265 -4.81 35.77 -12.75
CA GLU A 265 -3.73 34.82 -12.49
C GLU A 265 -4.06 33.97 -11.26
N ILE A 266 -3.99 32.65 -11.40
CA ILE A 266 -4.25 31.68 -10.33
C ILE A 266 -3.05 30.76 -10.11
N ASP A 267 -2.97 30.17 -8.92
CA ASP A 267 -2.03 29.08 -8.66
C ASP A 267 -2.57 27.76 -9.24
N ARG A 268 -2.19 27.49 -10.50
CA ARG A 268 -2.56 26.26 -11.20
C ARG A 268 -1.99 25.00 -10.54
N THR A 269 -0.87 25.12 -9.81
CA THR A 269 -0.28 23.99 -9.09
C THR A 269 -1.18 23.59 -7.93
N LEU A 270 -1.68 24.56 -7.19
CA LEU A 270 -2.65 24.31 -6.12
C LEU A 270 -3.92 23.63 -6.64
N VAL A 271 -4.49 24.09 -7.77
CA VAL A 271 -5.66 23.44 -8.38
C VAL A 271 -5.37 21.99 -8.72
N LYS A 272 -4.22 21.73 -9.36
CA LYS A 272 -3.78 20.38 -9.70
C LYS A 272 -3.65 19.50 -8.45
N ASP A 273 -2.93 19.97 -7.43
CA ASP A 273 -2.68 19.22 -6.20
C ASP A 273 -3.99 18.89 -5.47
N VAL A 274 -4.98 19.81 -5.47
CA VAL A 274 -6.30 19.55 -4.90
C VAL A 274 -7.05 18.47 -5.69
N LEU A 275 -7.03 18.55 -7.02
CA LEU A 275 -7.70 17.56 -7.88
C LEU A 275 -7.05 16.17 -7.79
N GLU A 276 -5.73 16.11 -7.60
CA GLU A 276 -5.04 14.87 -7.30
C GLU A 276 -5.58 14.21 -6.01
N VAL A 277 -5.98 14.99 -4.99
CA VAL A 277 -6.63 14.42 -3.78
C VAL A 277 -7.92 13.67 -4.12
N PHE A 278 -8.77 14.21 -5.00
CA PHE A 278 -10.01 13.54 -5.42
C PHE A 278 -9.75 12.20 -6.11
N VAL A 279 -8.66 12.10 -6.88
CA VAL A 279 -8.25 10.87 -7.55
C VAL A 279 -7.63 9.89 -6.56
N GLU A 280 -6.72 10.36 -5.70
CA GLU A 280 -6.00 9.52 -4.74
C GLU A 280 -6.91 8.95 -3.65
N ILE A 281 -7.93 9.69 -3.21
CA ILE A 281 -8.93 9.20 -2.24
C ILE A 281 -9.63 7.95 -2.78
N GLY A 282 -9.87 7.88 -4.08
CA GLY A 282 -10.50 6.73 -4.71
C GLY A 282 -9.62 5.49 -4.82
N ASN A 283 -8.31 5.59 -4.54
CA ASN A 283 -7.33 4.50 -4.69
C ASN A 283 -7.52 3.74 -6.03
N GLU A 284 -7.32 4.46 -7.13
CA GLU A 284 -7.56 4.02 -8.53
C GLU A 284 -9.04 4.03 -8.98
N ASN A 285 -10.00 4.18 -8.08
CA ASN A 285 -11.40 4.42 -8.46
C ASN A 285 -11.65 5.92 -8.75
N LEU A 286 -11.95 6.24 -10.00
CA LEU A 286 -12.28 7.61 -10.44
C LEU A 286 -13.68 8.09 -10.00
N ASP A 287 -14.52 7.24 -9.41
CA ASP A 287 -15.87 7.62 -8.97
C ASP A 287 -15.87 8.85 -8.05
N TYR A 288 -14.87 8.99 -7.18
CA TYR A 288 -14.76 10.16 -6.29
C TYR A 288 -14.45 11.43 -7.09
N TYR A 289 -13.50 11.37 -8.02
CA TYR A 289 -13.22 12.49 -8.93
C TYR A 289 -14.44 12.85 -9.78
N VAL A 290 -15.11 11.86 -10.36
CA VAL A 290 -16.25 12.06 -11.26
C VAL A 290 -17.46 12.63 -10.51
N ASN A 291 -17.84 12.01 -9.39
CA ASN A 291 -19.06 12.35 -8.67
C ASN A 291 -18.89 13.59 -7.78
N ASP A 292 -17.75 13.71 -7.09
CA ASP A 292 -17.54 14.80 -6.13
C ASP A 292 -16.93 16.06 -6.79
N PHE A 293 -16.39 15.98 -8.01
CA PHE A 293 -15.84 17.16 -8.73
C PHE A 293 -16.33 17.29 -10.19
N GLU A 294 -15.97 16.35 -11.08
CA GLU A 294 -16.10 16.50 -12.54
C GLU A 294 -17.53 16.86 -12.96
N THR A 295 -18.53 16.19 -12.38
CA THR A 295 -19.94 16.43 -12.69
C THR A 295 -20.36 17.86 -12.38
N ALA A 296 -19.98 18.39 -11.22
CA ALA A 296 -20.31 19.76 -10.83
C ALA A 296 -19.55 20.80 -11.66
N PHE A 297 -18.28 20.52 -11.96
CA PHE A 297 -17.44 21.37 -12.81
C PHE A 297 -18.03 21.50 -14.23
N LEU A 298 -18.46 20.39 -14.82
CA LEU A 298 -19.09 20.36 -16.13
C LEU A 298 -20.41 21.15 -16.17
N ILE A 299 -21.23 21.07 -15.11
CA ILE A 299 -22.45 21.87 -14.97
C ILE A 299 -22.11 23.36 -14.88
N ASP A 300 -21.17 23.74 -14.01
CA ASP A 300 -20.77 25.14 -13.83
C ASP A 300 -20.19 25.77 -15.11
N MET A 301 -19.41 25.00 -15.87
CA MET A 301 -18.87 25.44 -17.17
C MET A 301 -19.98 25.79 -18.16
N VAL A 302 -21.00 24.94 -18.29
CA VAL A 302 -22.17 25.22 -19.14
C VAL A 302 -22.89 26.48 -18.69
N ASP A 303 -23.12 26.65 -17.38
CA ASP A 303 -23.79 27.80 -16.80
C ASP A 303 -23.00 29.11 -16.98
N TYR A 304 -21.67 29.06 -16.84
CA TYR A 304 -20.77 30.19 -17.08
C TYR A 304 -20.89 30.69 -18.52
N TYR A 305 -20.79 29.77 -19.47
CA TYR A 305 -20.79 30.09 -20.87
C TYR A 305 -22.17 30.49 -21.41
N THR A 306 -23.23 29.86 -20.92
CA THR A 306 -24.61 30.29 -21.21
C THR A 306 -24.85 31.74 -20.78
N ARG A 307 -24.37 32.15 -19.59
CA ARG A 307 -24.51 33.53 -19.09
C ARG A 307 -23.67 34.54 -19.87
N LYS A 308 -22.49 34.15 -20.36
CA LYS A 308 -21.58 35.04 -21.09
C LYS A 308 -22.08 35.41 -22.50
N GLY A 309 -23.10 34.72 -23.01
CA GLY A 309 -23.79 35.07 -24.26
C GLY A 309 -22.97 34.77 -25.51
N PHE A 310 -22.80 33.48 -25.85
CA PHE A 310 -21.95 33.03 -26.96
C PHE A 310 -22.31 33.67 -28.31
N SER A 311 -21.35 34.38 -28.90
CA SER A 311 -21.26 34.61 -30.34
C SER A 311 -20.32 33.55 -30.94
N GLY A 312 -20.62 33.02 -32.13
CA GLY A 312 -19.94 31.85 -32.69
C GLY A 312 -18.42 31.96 -32.88
N ILE A 313 -17.84 33.17 -32.89
CA ILE A 313 -16.39 33.40 -32.97
C ILE A 313 -15.70 33.09 -31.62
N MET A 314 -16.39 33.32 -30.49
CA MET A 314 -15.87 33.02 -29.16
C MET A 314 -15.80 31.51 -28.86
N ALA A 315 -16.46 30.66 -29.66
CA ALA A 315 -16.54 29.23 -29.40
C ALA A 315 -15.23 28.49 -29.73
N VAL A 316 -14.51 28.91 -30.77
CA VAL A 316 -13.22 28.32 -31.14
C VAL A 316 -12.13 28.69 -30.14
N ASP A 317 -12.07 29.97 -29.75
CA ASP A 317 -11.13 30.44 -28.73
C ASP A 317 -11.46 29.82 -27.35
N CYS A 318 -12.74 29.70 -26.99
CA CYS A 318 -13.20 28.98 -25.81
C CYS A 318 -12.72 27.51 -25.81
N MET A 319 -12.83 26.81 -26.93
CA MET A 319 -12.37 25.42 -27.03
C MET A 319 -10.87 25.28 -26.82
N GLN A 320 -10.06 26.24 -27.27
CA GLN A 320 -8.62 26.21 -27.04
C GLN A 320 -8.29 26.50 -25.57
N VAL A 321 -8.93 27.50 -24.96
CA VAL A 321 -8.75 27.82 -23.53
C VAL A 321 -9.12 26.62 -22.65
N GLU A 322 -10.26 25.98 -22.90
CA GLU A 322 -10.69 24.81 -22.12
C GLU A 322 -9.76 23.60 -22.33
N LYS A 323 -9.26 23.37 -23.55
CA LYS A 323 -8.25 22.31 -23.80
C LYS A 323 -6.94 22.56 -23.05
N ASP A 324 -6.47 23.80 -23.06
CA ASP A 324 -5.24 24.17 -22.36
C ASP A 324 -5.39 24.03 -20.84
N MET A 325 -6.57 24.34 -20.29
CA MET A 325 -6.90 24.12 -18.88
C MET A 325 -6.95 22.62 -18.53
N VAL A 326 -7.60 21.81 -19.37
CA VAL A 326 -7.65 20.34 -19.17
C VAL A 326 -6.25 19.75 -19.14
N SER A 327 -5.38 20.18 -20.06
CA SER A 327 -4.02 19.66 -20.17
C SER A 327 -3.14 19.97 -18.95
N TYR A 328 -3.48 20.97 -18.14
CA TYR A 328 -2.62 21.41 -17.03
C TYR A 328 -2.99 20.79 -15.68
N TYR A 329 -4.28 20.75 -15.33
CA TYR A 329 -4.71 20.29 -14.00
C TYR A 329 -5.90 19.32 -13.97
N LEU A 330 -6.69 19.17 -15.04
CA LEU A 330 -7.80 18.20 -15.04
C LEU A 330 -7.30 16.78 -15.39
N HIS A 331 -8.05 15.77 -14.99
CA HIS A 331 -7.75 14.39 -15.38
C HIS A 331 -8.05 14.19 -16.87
N PHE A 332 -7.23 13.39 -17.58
CA PHE A 332 -7.35 13.19 -19.02
C PHE A 332 -8.72 12.64 -19.45
N SER A 333 -9.41 11.89 -18.57
CA SER A 333 -10.77 11.38 -18.82
C SER A 333 -11.82 12.48 -18.99
N THR A 334 -11.53 13.69 -18.52
CA THR A 334 -12.44 14.83 -18.56
C THR A 334 -12.47 15.48 -19.95
N GLU A 335 -11.38 15.36 -20.72
CA GLU A 335 -11.22 16.04 -22.02
C GLU A 335 -12.35 15.68 -23.00
N GLU A 336 -12.59 14.39 -23.22
CA GLU A 336 -13.60 13.93 -24.17
C GLU A 336 -15.02 14.37 -23.77
N LYS A 337 -15.33 14.36 -22.47
CA LYS A 337 -16.64 14.75 -21.93
C LYS A 337 -16.85 16.26 -22.07
N LEU A 338 -15.82 17.04 -21.77
CA LEU A 338 -15.83 18.49 -21.93
C LEU A 338 -16.09 18.86 -23.39
N LEU A 339 -15.36 18.25 -24.32
CA LEU A 339 -15.54 18.50 -25.75
C LEU A 339 -16.96 18.17 -26.23
N LYS A 340 -17.52 17.03 -25.79
CA LYS A 340 -18.91 16.67 -26.13
C LYS A 340 -19.93 17.67 -25.60
N GLN A 341 -19.76 18.17 -24.37
CA GLN A 341 -20.67 19.16 -23.80
C GLN A 341 -20.59 20.51 -24.50
N VAL A 342 -19.37 21.01 -24.76
CA VAL A 342 -19.17 22.27 -25.48
C VAL A 342 -19.75 22.17 -26.90
N GLN A 343 -19.49 21.06 -27.61
CA GLN A 343 -20.04 20.86 -28.95
C GLN A 343 -21.56 20.73 -28.95
N GLY A 344 -22.14 19.97 -28.02
CA GLY A 344 -23.57 19.66 -28.03
C GLY A 344 -24.47 20.79 -27.54
N GLN A 345 -24.01 21.64 -26.62
CA GLN A 345 -24.84 22.68 -25.99
C GLN A 345 -24.47 24.11 -26.38
N LEU A 346 -23.23 24.38 -26.79
CA LEU A 346 -22.75 25.74 -27.06
C LEU A 346 -22.54 26.06 -28.56
N LEU A 347 -22.55 25.05 -29.45
CA LEU A 347 -22.45 25.25 -30.90
C LEU A 347 -23.80 25.00 -31.60
N PRO A 348 -24.24 25.88 -32.52
CA PRO A 348 -25.32 25.55 -33.44
C PRO A 348 -24.93 24.35 -34.33
N GLU A 349 -25.89 23.49 -34.70
CA GLU A 349 -25.67 22.27 -35.52
C GLU A 349 -24.81 22.51 -36.77
N ASN A 350 -24.91 23.71 -37.33
CA ASN A 350 -24.20 24.14 -38.54
C ASN A 350 -22.67 24.26 -38.33
N ALA A 351 -22.21 24.61 -37.13
CA ALA A 351 -20.80 24.76 -36.78
C ALA A 351 -20.12 23.43 -36.39
N GLN A 352 -20.91 22.41 -36.03
CA GLN A 352 -20.40 21.08 -35.68
C GLN A 352 -19.82 20.34 -36.90
N GLN A 353 -20.31 20.63 -38.12
CA GLN A 353 -19.85 19.99 -39.36
C GLN A 353 -18.47 20.47 -39.84
N ASP A 354 -18.06 21.69 -39.50
CA ASP A 354 -16.78 22.25 -39.94
C ASP A 354 -15.61 21.82 -39.05
N LEU A 355 -15.83 21.67 -37.74
CA LEU A 355 -14.83 21.16 -36.78
C LEU A 355 -14.50 19.66 -36.98
N GLY A 356 -15.48 18.86 -37.42
CA GLY A 356 -15.25 17.44 -37.74
C GLY A 356 -14.27 17.23 -38.90
N LYS A 357 -14.17 18.21 -39.82
CA LYS A 357 -13.24 18.18 -40.96
C LYS A 357 -11.83 18.62 -40.57
N GLU A 358 -11.67 19.57 -39.65
CA GLU A 358 -10.34 19.99 -39.17
C GLU A 358 -9.64 18.91 -38.32
N MET A 359 -10.39 18.14 -37.51
CA MET A 359 -9.80 17.07 -36.71
C MET A 359 -9.35 15.85 -37.52
N GLN A 360 -9.94 15.60 -38.70
CA GLN A 360 -9.48 14.54 -39.62
C GLN A 360 -8.23 14.92 -40.41
N CYS A 361 -7.89 16.21 -40.52
CA CYS A 361 -6.70 16.68 -41.24
C CYS A 361 -5.43 16.74 -40.38
N LYS A 362 -5.49 16.43 -39.07
CA LYS A 362 -4.34 16.44 -38.15
C LYS A 362 -4.00 15.06 -37.54
N ALA A 363 -4.60 13.98 -38.05
CA ALA A 363 -4.27 12.60 -37.66
C ALA A 363 -3.14 12.01 -38.49
#